data_AF-A0A923QN84-F1
#
_entry.id   AF-A0A923QN84-F1
#
_cell.length_a   1.000
_cell.length_b   1.000
_cell.length_c   1.000
_cell.angle_alpha   90.00
_cell.angle_beta   90.00
_cell.angle_gamma   90.00
#
_symmetry.space_group_name_H-M   'P 1'
#
loop_
_entity.id
_entity.type
_entity.pdbx_description
1 polymer ?
#
loop_
_entity_poly.entity_id
_entity_poly.type
_entity_poly.pdbx_seq_one_letter_code
_entity_poly.pdbx_strand_id
1 'polypeptide(L)' 'MKFLSSNGNWQPQFGGRSATGGTLGANYGGGGDPDAIPIATTGSYKINVNFITAKYTVTKL' A
#
# COMPACT_ATOMS: atom_id res chain seq x y z
N MET A 1 0.27 -4.29 -5.21
CA MET A 1 -0.47 -3.03 -5.33
C MET A 1 0.32 -1.90 -4.68
N LYS A 2 0.25 -0.69 -5.25
CA LYS A 2 0.77 0.55 -4.64
C LYS A 2 -0.33 1.62 -4.68
N PHE A 3 -0.26 2.59 -3.78
CA PHE A 3 -1.09 3.80 -3.80
C PHE A 3 -0.22 4.99 -4.17
N LEU A 4 -0.73 5.82 -5.08
CA LEU A 4 -0.10 7.07 -5.50
C LEU A 4 -1.02 8.23 -5.10
N SER A 5 -0.43 9.35 -4.69
CA SER A 5 -1.22 10.55 -4.39
C SER A 5 -1.74 11.25 -5.65
N SER A 6 -1.04 11.07 -6.78
CA SER A 6 -1.43 11.59 -8.09
C SER A 6 -1.15 10.56 -9.17
N ASN A 7 -2.06 10.40 -10.12
CA ASN A 7 -1.95 9.41 -11.17
C ASN A 7 -0.73 9.68 -12.06
N GLY A 8 0.08 8.65 -12.32
CA GLY A 8 1.31 8.76 -13.11
C GLY A 8 2.50 9.40 -12.39
N ASN A 9 2.32 9.94 -11.18
CA ASN A 9 3.42 10.45 -10.37
C ASN A 9 3.79 9.46 -9.27
N TRP A 10 5.02 8.92 -9.33
CA TRP A 10 5.47 7.86 -8.44
C TRP A 10 5.79 8.33 -7.02
N GLN A 11 5.79 9.63 -6.73
CA GLN A 11 6.05 10.13 -5.38
C GLN A 11 5.08 11.28 -5.05
N PRO A 12 4.47 11.29 -3.85
CA PRO A 12 4.48 10.22 -2.84
C PRO A 12 3.84 8.90 -3.28
N GLN A 13 4.51 7.78 -2.97
CA GLN A 13 3.98 6.43 -3.12
C GLN A 13 3.94 5.66 -1.80
N PHE A 14 3.01 4.72 -1.73
CA PHE A 14 2.77 3.91 -0.54
C PHE A 14 2.58 2.43 -0.88
N GLY A 15 3.06 1.57 0.00
CA GLY A 15 3.07 0.12 -0.19
C GLY A 15 3.26 -0.66 1.10
N GLY A 16 3.46 -1.97 0.99
CA GLY A 16 3.61 -2.88 2.11
C GLY A 16 3.94 -4.30 1.64
N ARG A 17 4.43 -5.14 2.55
CA ARG A 17 4.95 -6.47 2.21
C ARG A 17 4.03 -7.64 2.56
N SER A 18 2.90 -7.38 3.21
CA SER A 18 2.00 -8.40 3.76
C SER A 18 0.68 -8.45 3.00
N ALA A 19 0.19 -9.66 2.72
CA ALA A 19 -1.07 -9.88 2.02
C ALA A 19 -2.31 -9.69 2.91
N THR A 20 -2.12 -9.49 4.22
CA THR A 20 -3.21 -9.33 5.19
C THR A 20 -3.22 -7.96 5.86
N GLY A 21 -2.09 -7.24 5.86
CA GLY A 21 -1.97 -5.93 6.50
C GLY A 21 -0.65 -5.73 7.22
N GLY A 22 -0.43 -4.50 7.67
CA GLY A 22 0.76 -4.13 8.44
C GLY A 22 1.12 -2.66 8.31
N THR A 23 2.40 -2.36 8.47
CA THR A 23 2.95 -1.01 8.27
C THR A 23 2.87 -0.61 6.80
N LEU A 24 2.26 0.54 6.53
CA LEU A 24 2.26 1.18 5.23
C LEU A 24 3.58 1.92 5.04
N GLY A 25 4.47 1.37 4.21
CA GLY A 25 5.69 2.06 3.81
C GLY A 25 5.37 3.23 2.90
N ALA A 26 6.21 4.27 2.94
CA ALA A 26 6.03 5.49 2.16
C ALA A 26 7.36 5.94 1.55
N ASN A 27 7.31 6.47 0.34
CA ASN A 27 8.38 7.25 -0.25
C ASN A 27 7.83 8.57 -0.75
N TYR A 28 8.22 9.67 -0.11
CA TYR A 28 7.77 11.02 -0.42
C TYR A 28 8.64 11.73 -1.48
N GLY A 29 9.69 11.10 -2.03
CA GLY A 29 10.58 11.71 -3.01
C GLY A 29 12.08 11.53 -2.76
N GLY A 30 12.47 11.14 -1.54
CA GLY A 30 13.88 10.96 -1.16
C GLY A 30 14.17 9.70 -0.33
N GLY A 31 13.16 8.86 -0.11
CA GLY A 31 13.30 7.62 0.65
C GLY A 31 13.49 6.39 -0.26
N GLY A 32 13.64 5.23 0.38
CA GLY A 32 13.63 3.94 -0.31
C GLY A 32 12.24 3.61 -0.87
N ASP A 33 12.20 2.83 -1.94
CA ASP A 33 10.95 2.38 -2.56
C ASP A 33 10.21 1.37 -1.66
N PRO A 34 8.95 1.62 -1.23
CA PRO A 34 8.19 0.61 -0.50
C PRO A 34 7.80 -0.56 -1.41
N ASP A 35 7.80 -1.77 -0.85
CA ASP A 35 7.29 -2.96 -1.52
C ASP A 35 5.82 -2.78 -1.95
N ALA A 36 5.41 -3.43 -3.03
CA ALA A 36 4.01 -3.48 -3.40
C ALA A 36 3.24 -4.46 -2.49
N ILE A 37 2.05 -4.05 -2.01
CA ILE A 37 1.15 -4.91 -1.22
C ILE A 37 0.80 -6.16 -2.05
N PRO A 38 1.18 -7.37 -1.62
CA PRO A 38 0.88 -8.58 -2.36
C PRO A 38 -0.60 -8.95 -2.24
N ILE A 39 -1.16 -9.56 -3.29
CA ILE A 39 -2.50 -10.14 -3.29
C ILE A 39 -2.34 -11.63 -3.53
N ALA A 40 -2.76 -12.46 -2.57
CA ALA A 40 -2.43 -13.89 -2.58
C ALA A 40 -3.21 -14.70 -3.62
N THR A 41 -4.45 -14.33 -3.91
CA THR A 41 -5.33 -15.04 -4.85
C THR A 41 -6.21 -14.05 -5.61
N THR A 42 -6.67 -14.39 -6.81
CA THR A 42 -7.67 -13.60 -7.53
C THR A 42 -8.98 -13.52 -6.74
N GLY A 43 -9.62 -12.35 -6.79
CA GLY A 43 -10.92 -12.10 -6.17
C GLY A 43 -11.12 -10.63 -5.81
N SER A 44 -12.25 -10.33 -5.19
CA SER A 44 -12.56 -9.00 -4.66
C SER A 44 -11.98 -8.86 -3.26
N TYR A 45 -11.46 -7.67 -2.95
CA TYR A 45 -10.87 -7.35 -1.66
C TYR A 45 -11.32 -5.98 -1.19
N LYS A 46 -11.50 -5.84 0.12
CA LYS A 46 -11.57 -4.54 0.79
C LYS A 46 -10.20 -4.23 1.36
N ILE A 47 -9.70 -3.04 1.05
CA ILE A 47 -8.44 -2.53 1.59
C ILE A 47 -8.75 -1.28 2.39
N ASN A 48 -8.34 -1.25 3.66
CA ASN A 48 -8.40 -0.04 4.48
C ASN A 48 -6.99 0.50 4.64
N VAL A 49 -6.81 1.79 4.36
CA VAL A 49 -5.53 2.49 4.50
C VAL A 49 -5.71 3.65 5.45
N ASN A 50 -4.83 3.75 6.44
CA ASN A 50 -4.76 4.88 7.35
C ASN A 50 -3.38 5.54 7.22
N PHE A 51 -3.37 6.72 6.60
CA PHE A 51 -2.15 7.49 6.38
C PHE A 51 -1.66 8.21 7.64
N ILE A 52 -2.54 8.47 8.62
CA ILE A 52 -2.16 9.08 9.90
C ILE A 52 -1.36 8.09 10.75
N THR A 53 -1.81 6.83 10.82
CA THR A 53 -1.14 5.78 11.59
C THR A 53 -0.13 4.96 10.79
N ALA A 54 0.00 5.21 9.48
CA ALA A 54 0.80 4.45 8.54
C ALA A 54 0.52 2.93 8.62
N LYS A 55 -0.76 2.55 8.57
CA LYS A 55 -1.21 1.15 8.60
C LYS A 55 -2.16 0.84 7.46
N TYR A 56 -2.19 -0.43 7.07
CA TYR A 56 -3.19 -0.95 6.15
C TYR A 56 -3.68 -2.35 6.57
N THR A 57 -4.87 -2.70 6.13
CA THR A 57 -5.44 -4.05 6.20
C THR A 57 -5.99 -4.47 4.85
N VAL A 58 -5.88 -5.77 4.54
CA VAL A 58 -6.39 -6.38 3.32
C VAL A 58 -7.32 -7.53 3.70
N THR A 59 -8.58 -7.46 3.27
CA THR A 59 -9.60 -8.45 3.60
C THR A 59 -10.26 -8.94 2.32
N LYS A 60 -10.24 -10.26 2.08
CA LYS A 60 -10.95 -10.87 0.95
C LYS A 60 -12.45 -10.77 1.19
N LEU A 61 -13.21 -10.49 0.13
CA LEU A 61 -14.68 -10.43 0.12
C LEU A 61 -15.29 -11.73 -0.39
#